data_AF-A0A1H4B7J4-F1
#
_entry.id   AF-A0A1H4B7J4-F1
#
_cell.length_a   1.000
_cell.length_b   1.000
_cell.length_c   1.000
_cell.angle_alpha   90.00
_cell.angle_beta   90.00
_cell.angle_gamma   90.00
#
_symmetry.space_group_name_H-M   'P 1'
#
loop_
_entity.id
_entity.type
_entity.pdbx_description
1 polymer ?
#
loop_
_entity_poly.entity_id
_entity_poly.type
_entity_poly.pdbx_seq_one_letter_code
_entity_poly.pdbx_strand_id
1 'polypeptide(L)'
;MKLVRALSLLAAALAGVAAQPALADPQRAQVAELKTVYLTCEQAASRTLLDMAAAAFCSRYAEELLQRGFAGDFNQLLSWWREAKDDAVAVEGGRPDTADAHGAAPPH
;
A
#
# COMPACT_ATOMS: atom_id res chain seq x y z
N MET A 1 -6.36 19.35 -52.41
CA MET A 1 -6.21 17.96 -51.92
C MET A 1 -5.32 18.00 -50.68
N LYS A 2 -5.85 17.56 -49.53
CA LYS A 2 -5.20 17.57 -48.21
C LYS A 2 -4.22 16.39 -48.11
N LEU A 3 -2.97 16.62 -47.71
CA LEU A 3 -2.04 15.59 -47.23
C LEU A 3 -1.31 16.20 -46.01
N VAL A 4 -2.03 16.31 -44.88
CA VAL A 4 -1.89 15.44 -43.69
C VAL A 4 -0.44 15.41 -43.19
N ARG A 5 -0.20 16.26 -42.17
CA ARG A 5 0.99 16.31 -41.34
C ARG A 5 1.26 14.94 -40.73
N ALA A 6 2.34 14.28 -41.17
CA ALA A 6 2.87 13.11 -40.48
C ALA A 6 3.64 13.59 -39.25
N LEU A 7 2.94 13.75 -38.13
CA LEU A 7 3.54 13.91 -36.81
C LEU A 7 4.13 12.56 -36.40
N SER A 8 5.42 12.37 -36.65
CA SER A 8 6.18 11.22 -36.15
C SER A 8 6.50 11.43 -34.67
N LEU A 9 5.58 11.00 -33.79
CA LEU A 9 5.83 10.81 -32.37
C LEU A 9 5.79 9.31 -32.07
N LEU A 10 6.92 8.63 -32.26
CA LEU A 10 7.18 7.36 -31.58
C LEU A 10 8.30 7.60 -30.56
N ALA A 11 7.91 8.16 -29.41
CA ALA A 11 8.69 8.01 -28.20
C ALA A 11 8.47 6.57 -27.71
N ALA A 12 9.42 5.68 -28.01
CA ALA A 12 9.42 4.32 -27.48
C ALA A 12 9.54 4.41 -25.95
N ALA A 13 8.48 4.02 -25.26
CA ALA A 13 8.42 3.95 -23.82
C ALA A 13 9.49 2.97 -23.31
N LEU A 14 10.48 3.49 -22.58
CA LEU A 14 11.33 2.72 -21.69
C LEU A 14 10.47 2.24 -20.52
N ALA A 15 9.75 1.13 -20.70
CA ALA A 15 9.17 0.40 -19.58
C ALA A 15 10.31 -0.30 -18.83
N GLY A 16 10.82 0.37 -17.80
CA GLY A 16 11.71 -0.24 -16.83
C GLY A 16 11.05 -1.50 -16.27
N VAL A 17 11.67 -2.65 -16.51
CA VAL A 17 11.34 -3.89 -15.81
C VAL A 17 11.79 -3.66 -14.37
N ALA A 18 10.87 -3.24 -13.51
CA ALA A 18 11.11 -3.21 -12.08
C ALA A 18 11.40 -4.65 -11.66
N ALA A 19 12.67 -4.95 -11.36
CA ALA A 19 13.04 -6.16 -10.69
C ALA A 19 12.32 -6.18 -9.33
N GLN A 20 11.23 -6.93 -9.23
CA GLN A 20 10.59 -7.24 -7.96
C GLN A 20 10.88 -8.69 -7.51
N PRO A 21 12.14 -9.13 -7.32
CA PRO A 21 12.41 -10.35 -6.59
C PRO A 21 12.63 -10.10 -5.09
N ALA A 22 12.72 -8.85 -4.62
CA ALA A 22 13.01 -8.53 -3.21
C ALA A 22 11.77 -8.65 -2.30
N LEU A 23 10.57 -8.29 -2.80
CA LEU A 23 9.31 -8.36 -2.04
C LEU A 23 8.66 -9.75 -2.02
N ALA A 24 9.24 -10.75 -2.68
CA ALA A 24 8.67 -12.09 -2.73
C ALA A 24 9.08 -12.96 -1.53
N ASP A 25 10.18 -12.61 -0.87
CA ASP A 25 10.83 -13.42 0.16
C ASP A 25 10.93 -12.65 1.48
N PRO A 26 10.08 -12.96 2.48
CA PRO A 26 10.09 -12.25 3.76
C PRO A 26 11.42 -12.43 4.51
N GLN A 27 12.17 -13.51 4.26
CA GLN A 27 13.45 -13.75 4.94
C GLN A 27 14.51 -12.70 4.61
N ARG A 28 14.41 -12.09 3.43
CA ARG A 28 15.33 -11.03 2.97
C ARG A 28 14.83 -9.62 3.29
N ALA A 29 13.56 -9.47 3.66
CA ALA A 29 12.99 -8.18 4.04
C ALA A 29 13.59 -7.69 5.36
N GLN A 30 13.73 -6.37 5.50
CA GLN A 30 14.10 -5.76 6.77
C GLN A 30 12.89 -5.73 7.72
N VAL A 31 13.11 -5.68 9.04
CA VAL A 31 11.99 -5.65 10.02
C VAL A 31 11.02 -4.49 9.77
N ALA A 32 11.52 -3.32 9.35
CA ALA A 32 10.67 -2.19 8.98
C ALA A 32 9.76 -2.51 7.78
N GLU A 33 10.28 -3.19 6.76
CA GLU A 33 9.52 -3.63 5.60
C GLU A 33 8.48 -4.71 5.97
N LEU A 34 8.87 -5.67 6.82
CA LEU A 34 7.93 -6.66 7.37
C LEU A 34 6.75 -6.00 8.08
N LYS A 35 7.01 -4.95 8.89
CA LYS A 35 5.97 -4.16 9.56
C LYS A 35 5.06 -3.45 8.56
N THR A 36 5.61 -2.82 7.52
CA THR A 36 4.83 -2.15 6.46
C THR A 36 3.94 -3.14 5.70
N VAL A 37 4.49 -4.29 5.30
CA VAL A 37 3.72 -5.33 4.59
C VAL A 37 2.64 -5.92 5.49
N TYR A 38 2.94 -6.18 6.75
CA TYR A 38 1.96 -6.64 7.74
C TYR A 38 0.78 -5.67 7.86
N LEU A 39 1.03 -4.36 8.04
CA LEU A 39 -0.04 -3.37 8.13
C LEU A 39 -0.88 -3.27 6.85
N THR A 40 -0.25 -3.43 5.69
CA THR A 40 -0.96 -3.47 4.40
C THR A 40 -1.88 -4.69 4.31
N CYS A 41 -1.38 -5.86 4.72
CA CYS A 41 -2.17 -7.09 4.81
C CYS A 41 -3.34 -6.98 5.78
N GLU A 42 -3.12 -6.41 6.96
CA GLU A 42 -4.17 -6.17 7.96
C GLU A 42 -5.25 -5.22 7.43
N GLN A 43 -4.84 -4.14 6.75
CA GLN A 43 -5.78 -3.23 6.10
C GLN A 43 -6.61 -3.93 5.02
N ALA A 44 -5.98 -4.74 4.16
CA ALA A 44 -6.68 -5.49 3.12
C ALA A 44 -7.68 -6.49 3.73
N ALA A 45 -7.25 -7.26 4.74
CA ALA A 45 -8.08 -8.23 5.44
C ALA A 45 -9.25 -7.58 6.20
N SER A 46 -9.08 -6.34 6.69
CA SER A 46 -10.17 -5.60 7.35
C SER A 46 -11.29 -5.16 6.39
N ARG A 47 -11.01 -5.10 5.08
CA ARG A 47 -11.94 -4.57 4.06
C ARG A 47 -12.63 -5.67 3.26
N THR A 48 -11.95 -6.79 3.04
CA THR A 48 -12.47 -7.88 2.21
C THR A 48 -11.87 -9.22 2.62
N LEU A 49 -12.56 -10.30 2.26
CA LEU A 49 -11.99 -11.64 2.35
C LEU A 49 -10.83 -11.74 1.34
N LEU A 50 -9.66 -12.16 1.83
CA LEU A 50 -8.49 -12.39 0.99
C LEU A 50 -8.65 -13.70 0.20
N ASP A 51 -8.20 -13.71 -1.05
CA ASP A 51 -8.02 -14.96 -1.78
C ASP A 51 -6.87 -15.79 -1.17
N MET A 52 -6.75 -17.05 -1.59
CA MET A 52 -5.76 -17.98 -1.03
C MET A 52 -4.32 -17.53 -1.25
N ALA A 53 -4.02 -16.88 -2.38
CA ALA A 53 -2.67 -16.44 -2.68
C ALA A 53 -2.29 -15.23 -1.82
N ALA A 54 -3.20 -14.27 -1.66
CA ALA A 54 -3.04 -13.13 -0.80
C ALA A 54 -2.94 -13.53 0.68
N ALA A 55 -3.79 -14.46 1.13
CA ALA A 55 -3.72 -15.00 2.49
C ALA A 55 -2.36 -15.68 2.75
N ALA A 56 -1.89 -16.54 1.85
CA ALA A 56 -0.59 -17.20 1.98
C ALA A 56 0.58 -16.20 1.97
N PHE A 57 0.50 -15.16 1.14
CA PHE A 57 1.48 -14.08 1.14
C PHE A 57 1.53 -13.38 2.50
N CYS A 58 0.38 -12.95 3.01
CA CYS A 58 0.27 -12.25 4.29
C CYS A 58 0.72 -13.10 5.49
N SER A 59 0.39 -14.39 5.51
CA SER A 59 0.82 -15.29 6.59
C SER A 59 2.34 -15.40 6.68
N ARG A 60 3.05 -15.57 5.55
CA ARG A 60 4.51 -15.69 5.57
C ARG A 60 5.20 -14.42 6.11
N TYR A 61 4.67 -13.25 5.76
CA TYR A 61 5.17 -11.98 6.28
C TYR A 61 4.85 -11.78 7.76
N ALA A 62 3.66 -12.19 8.20
CA ALA A 62 3.27 -12.13 9.61
C ALA A 62 4.13 -13.06 10.49
N GLU A 63 4.39 -14.28 10.02
CA GLU A 63 5.27 -15.24 10.71
C GLU A 63 6.70 -14.71 10.82
N GLU A 64 7.27 -14.21 9.72
CA GLU A 64 8.63 -13.66 9.74
C GLU A 64 8.73 -12.42 10.64
N LEU A 65 7.72 -11.55 10.61
CA LEU A 65 7.65 -10.39 11.49
C LEU A 65 7.57 -10.80 12.96
N LEU A 66 6.75 -11.80 13.27
CA LEU A 66 6.62 -12.33 14.63
C LEU A 66 7.97 -12.83 15.13
N GLN A 67 8.68 -13.64 14.31
CA GLN A 67 9.96 -14.20 14.71
C GLN A 67 11.07 -13.15 14.85
N ARG A 68 11.22 -12.25 13.88
CA ARG A 68 12.38 -11.32 13.84
C ARG A 68 12.11 -9.96 14.46
N GLY A 69 10.89 -9.47 14.35
CA GLY A 69 10.49 -8.18 14.90
C GLY A 69 10.11 -8.24 16.37
N PHE A 70 9.62 -9.40 16.83
CA PHE A 70 9.05 -9.57 18.17
C PHE A 70 9.54 -10.82 18.90
N ALA A 71 10.59 -11.49 18.40
CA ALA A 71 11.19 -12.67 19.03
C ALA A 71 10.20 -13.81 19.32
N GLY A 72 9.15 -13.94 18.52
CA GLY A 72 8.08 -14.93 18.71
C GLY A 72 6.98 -14.51 19.69
N ASP A 73 7.06 -13.32 20.29
CA ASP A 73 6.07 -12.82 21.24
C ASP A 73 4.88 -12.17 20.52
N PHE A 74 3.79 -12.93 20.42
CA PHE A 74 2.55 -12.47 19.82
C PHE A 74 1.91 -11.30 20.56
N ASN A 75 2.07 -11.20 21.89
CA ASN A 75 1.49 -10.10 22.66
C ASN A 75 2.18 -8.77 22.32
N GLN A 76 3.50 -8.80 22.12
CA GLN A 76 4.25 -7.62 21.68
C GLN A 76 3.86 -7.20 20.26
N LEU A 77 3.71 -8.16 19.34
CA LEU A 77 3.21 -7.88 17.99
C LEU A 77 1.82 -7.23 18.04
N LEU A 78 0.92 -7.79 18.85
CA LEU A 78 -0.45 -7.30 18.97
C LEU A 78 -0.52 -5.91 19.63
N SER A 79 0.31 -5.63 20.63
CA SER A 79 0.41 -4.30 21.25
C SER A 79 0.86 -3.26 20.23
N TRP A 80 1.96 -3.55 19.53
CA TRP A 80 2.48 -2.67 18.48
C TRP A 80 1.47 -2.43 17.36
N TRP A 81 0.77 -3.47 16.90
CA TRP A 81 -0.23 -3.33 15.84
C TRP A 81 -1.39 -2.40 16.23
N ARG A 82 -1.82 -2.43 17.49
CA ARG A 82 -2.87 -1.53 17.98
C ARG A 82 -2.41 -0.07 17.92
N GLU A 83 -1.21 0.21 18.44
CA GLU A 83 -0.61 1.54 18.40
C GLU A 83 -0.45 2.04 16.95
N ALA A 84 0.07 1.20 16.05
CA ALA A 84 0.27 1.56 14.65
C ALA A 84 -1.03 1.87 13.90
N LYS A 85 -2.16 1.24 14.26
CA LYS A 85 -3.47 1.57 13.70
C LYS A 85 -4.00 2.90 14.21
N ASP A 86 -3.81 3.20 15.49
CA ASP A 86 -4.27 4.44 16.09
C ASP A 86 -3.56 5.65 15.46
N ASP A 87 -2.26 5.52 15.17
CA ASP A 87 -1.48 6.50 14.40
C ASP A 87 -2.03 6.71 12.99
N ALA A 88 -2.42 5.63 12.29
CA ALA A 88 -2.99 5.72 10.95
C ALA A 88 -4.37 6.41 10.93
N VAL A 89 -5.20 6.17 11.95
CA VAL A 89 -6.51 6.83 12.10
C VAL A 89 -6.35 8.31 12.43
N ALA A 90 -5.36 8.67 13.27
CA ALA A 90 -5.07 10.06 13.60
C ALA A 90 -4.65 10.89 12.37
N VAL A 91 -3.95 10.28 11.41
CA VAL A 91 -3.56 10.94 10.15
C VAL A 91 -4.77 11.16 9.22
N GLU A 92 -5.68 10.19 9.10
CA GLU A 92 -6.87 10.33 8.25
C GLU A 92 -7.89 11.33 8.81
N GLY A 93 -8.06 11.39 10.13
CA GLY A 93 -8.97 12.34 10.80
C GLY A 93 -8.52 13.81 10.79
N GLY A 94 -7.28 14.08 10.35
CA GLY A 94 -6.69 15.41 10.30
C GLY A 94 -6.74 16.09 8.92
N ARG A 95 -7.29 15.44 7.89
CA ARG A 95 -7.40 16.04 6.55
C ARG A 95 -8.65 16.92 6.48
N PRO A 96 -8.54 18.27 6.41
CA PRO A 96 -9.71 19.11 6.22
C PRO A 96 -10.32 18.79 4.85
N ASP A 97 -11.55 18.29 4.86
CA ASP A 97 -12.40 18.20 3.70
C ASP A 97 -12.63 19.62 3.17
N THR A 98 -11.87 20.05 2.16
CA THR A 98 -12.22 21.21 1.35
C THR A 98 -13.38 20.83 0.43
N ALA A 99 -14.53 20.53 1.03
CA ALA A 99 -15.81 20.40 0.37
C ALA A 99 -16.57 21.71 0.58
N ASP A 100 -16.07 22.82 0.03
CA ASP A 100 -16.83 24.07 -0.11
C ASP A 100 -16.16 24.96 -1.15
N ALA A 101 -16.49 24.76 -2.42
CA ALA A 101 -16.48 25.80 -3.46
C ALA A 101 -17.06 25.26 -4.77
N HIS A 102 -18.36 24.95 -4.81
CA HIS A 102 -19.16 25.05 -6.04
C HIS A 102 -20.53 25.66 -5.71
N GLY A 103 -20.48 26.86 -5.14
CA GLY A 103 -21.58 27.81 -5.13
C GLY A 103 -21.21 29.02 -5.99
N ALA A 104 -21.54 28.98 -7.27
CA ALA A 104 -21.64 30.16 -8.12
C ALA A 104 -22.62 29.87 -9.27
N ALA A 105 -23.90 30.16 -9.03
CA ALA A 105 -24.87 30.34 -10.11
C ALA A 105 -24.49 31.61 -10.88
N PRO A 106 -24.44 31.60 -12.22
CA PRO A 106 -24.30 32.83 -12.99
C PRO A 106 -25.67 33.52 -13.12
N PRO A 107 -25.75 34.85 -12.99
CA PRO A 107 -26.88 35.59 -13.53
C PRO A 107 -26.71 35.67 -15.06
N HIS A 108 -27.79 35.37 -15.80
CA HIS A 108 -28.36 36.10 -16.94
C HIS A 108 -29.35 35.21 -17.68
#